data_AF-A0A5E5AKW7-F1
#
_entry.id   AF-A0A5E5AKW7-F1
#
_cell.length_a   1.000
_cell.length_b   1.000
_cell.length_c   1.000
_cell.angle_alpha   90.00
_cell.angle_beta   90.00
_cell.angle_gamma   90.00
#
_symmetry.space_group_name_H-M   'P 1'
#
loop_
_entity.id
_entity.type
_entity.pdbx_description
1 polymer ?
#
loop_
_entity_poly.entity_id
_entity_poly.type
_entity_poly.pdbx_seq_one_letter_code
_entity_poly.pdbx_strand_id
1 'polypeptide(L)'
;MALDDELNIASKYGLYWAGASAEDENGNALADGFYIYQPERFSSTFFLLFDKLRQLNDYCFDQLLSSEGRLRMLTAQRSVTDGRSRCASELDWLDDEIPMWEDNIEVIGRATSIVLLCSFVEWALKLVTRELCGAIPRKRDRSMSDFESMLHHLRHNAGLNLSVDEASVGTVHAFRAIRNSFAHGDWATLAEQLDAVSLRTCFEAVARIFQCIEESAWQSPWGELSS
;
A
#
# COMPACT_ATOMS: atom_id res chain seq x y z
N MET A 1 -0.30 -23.20 10.72
CA MET A 1 -0.41 -22.06 11.66
C MET A 1 0.18 -20.79 11.05
N ALA A 2 1.50 -20.67 10.83
CA ALA A 2 2.06 -19.46 10.20
C ALA A 2 1.52 -19.20 8.78
N LEU A 3 1.45 -20.23 7.92
CA LEU A 3 0.91 -20.10 6.57
C LEU A 3 -0.59 -19.76 6.55
N ASP A 4 -1.38 -20.32 7.47
CA ASP A 4 -2.82 -20.01 7.58
C ASP A 4 -3.04 -18.54 7.92
N ASP A 5 -2.15 -17.95 8.71
CA ASP A 5 -2.21 -16.56 9.14
C ASP A 5 -1.88 -15.63 7.98
N GLU A 6 -0.82 -15.95 7.23
CA GLU A 6 -0.46 -15.25 6.02
C GLU A 6 -1.59 -15.27 4.97
N LEU A 7 -2.23 -16.43 4.77
CA LEU A 7 -3.35 -16.57 3.84
C LEU A 7 -4.59 -15.79 4.29
N ASN A 8 -4.83 -15.68 5.59
CA ASN A 8 -5.90 -14.84 6.13
C ASN A 8 -5.65 -13.35 5.83
N ILE A 9 -4.42 -12.87 5.99
CA ILE A 9 -4.04 -11.49 5.63
C ILE A 9 -4.23 -11.27 4.12
N ALA A 10 -3.77 -12.22 3.30
CA ALA A 10 -3.91 -12.15 1.85
C ALA A 10 -5.38 -12.11 1.43
N SER A 11 -6.23 -12.95 2.01
CA SER A 11 -7.66 -12.96 1.71
C SER A 11 -8.38 -11.69 2.16
N LYS A 12 -8.02 -11.15 3.35
CA LYS A 12 -8.74 -10.04 3.96
C LYS A 12 -8.32 -8.68 3.42
N TYR A 13 -7.01 -8.48 3.21
CA TYR A 13 -6.44 -7.19 2.82
C TYR A 13 -5.86 -7.17 1.41
N GLY A 14 -5.73 -8.34 0.79
CA GLY A 14 -5.15 -8.51 -0.55
C GLY A 14 -3.61 -8.47 -0.57
N LEU A 15 -2.95 -8.26 0.57
CA LEU A 15 -1.49 -8.17 0.65
C LEU A 15 -0.84 -9.54 0.83
N TYR A 16 0.29 -9.75 0.17
CA TYR A 16 1.14 -10.91 0.38
C TYR A 16 2.62 -10.55 0.21
N TRP A 17 3.52 -11.44 0.60
CA TRP A 17 4.96 -11.28 0.43
C TRP A 17 5.32 -10.92 -1.02
N ALA A 18 6.00 -9.79 -1.21
CA ALA A 18 6.28 -9.27 -2.54
C ALA A 18 7.17 -10.21 -3.35
N GLY A 19 6.69 -10.63 -4.51
CA GLY A 19 7.37 -11.59 -5.38
C GLY A 19 7.33 -13.05 -4.89
N ALA A 20 6.37 -13.38 -4.03
CA ALA A 20 6.04 -14.75 -3.66
C ALA A 20 4.60 -15.09 -4.05
N SER A 21 4.29 -16.38 -4.15
CA SER A 21 2.93 -16.90 -4.29
C SER A 21 2.72 -18.08 -3.36
N ALA A 22 1.47 -18.34 -3.03
CA ALA A 22 1.02 -19.56 -2.36
C ALA A 22 -0.02 -20.25 -3.25
N GLU A 23 0.09 -21.57 -3.39
CA GLU A 23 -0.78 -22.40 -4.23
C GLU A 23 -1.30 -23.59 -3.42
N ASP A 24 -2.50 -24.07 -3.77
CA ASP A 24 -3.03 -25.32 -3.22
C ASP A 24 -2.40 -26.57 -3.87
N GLU A 25 -2.75 -27.76 -3.38
CA GLU A 25 -2.25 -29.03 -3.92
C GLU A 25 -2.63 -29.28 -5.41
N ASN A 26 -3.59 -28.52 -5.94
CA ASN A 26 -4.04 -28.60 -7.32
C ASN A 26 -3.43 -27.50 -8.21
N GLY A 27 -2.57 -26.63 -7.66
CA GLY A 27 -1.96 -25.50 -8.36
C GLY A 27 -2.86 -24.27 -8.49
N ASN A 28 -3.95 -24.16 -7.72
CA ASN A 28 -4.76 -22.95 -7.68
C ASN A 28 -4.09 -21.91 -6.77
N ALA A 29 -4.00 -20.66 -7.24
CA ALA A 29 -3.42 -19.56 -6.47
C ALA A 29 -4.27 -19.26 -5.22
N LEU A 30 -3.65 -19.36 -4.05
CA LEU A 30 -4.21 -18.98 -2.75
C LEU A 30 -3.82 -17.55 -2.37
N ALA A 31 -2.60 -17.14 -2.70
CA ALA A 31 -2.11 -15.78 -2.55
C ALA A 31 -1.08 -15.45 -3.63
N ASP A 32 -1.03 -14.19 -4.02
CA ASP A 32 -0.18 -13.72 -5.12
C ASP A 32 0.40 -12.36 -4.74
N GLY A 33 1.73 -12.30 -4.61
CA GLY A 33 2.53 -11.11 -4.34
C GLY A 33 3.23 -10.53 -5.58
N PHE A 34 2.90 -10.99 -6.79
CA PHE A 34 3.48 -10.50 -8.05
C PHE A 34 2.74 -9.30 -8.65
N TYR A 35 1.78 -8.71 -7.91
CA TYR A 35 1.11 -7.45 -8.31
C TYR A 35 2.03 -6.22 -8.23
N ILE A 36 3.21 -6.33 -7.61
CA ILE A 36 4.24 -5.30 -7.67
C ILE A 36 5.19 -5.64 -8.82
N TYR A 37 5.18 -4.79 -9.84
CA TYR A 37 6.04 -4.92 -11.00
C TYR A 37 7.53 -4.99 -10.61
N GLN A 38 8.26 -5.87 -11.30
CA GLN A 38 9.70 -5.99 -11.20
C GLN A 38 10.36 -5.21 -12.35
N PRO A 39 11.20 -4.22 -12.07
CA PRO A 39 11.86 -3.45 -13.12
C PRO A 39 12.79 -4.33 -13.95
N GLU A 40 12.64 -4.22 -15.27
CA GLU A 40 13.44 -4.96 -16.23
C GLU A 40 14.64 -4.14 -16.75
N ARG A 41 14.68 -2.82 -16.51
CA ARG A 41 15.59 -1.90 -17.19
C ARG A 41 16.56 -1.20 -16.25
N PHE A 42 17.80 -0.99 -16.72
CA PHE A 42 19.02 -0.66 -15.96
C PHE A 42 19.07 0.69 -15.23
N SER A 43 17.95 1.40 -15.06
CA SER A 43 17.96 2.62 -14.24
C SER A 43 17.92 2.26 -12.76
N SER A 44 19.04 2.51 -12.07
CA SER A 44 19.19 2.32 -10.62
C SER A 44 18.07 2.99 -9.82
N THR A 45 17.51 4.10 -10.34
CA THR A 45 16.37 4.81 -9.77
C THR A 45 15.10 3.96 -9.72
N PHE A 46 14.76 3.25 -10.79
CA PHE A 46 13.57 2.39 -10.82
C PHE A 46 13.78 1.10 -10.01
N PHE A 47 14.98 0.51 -10.04
CA PHE A 47 15.32 -0.59 -9.12
C PHE A 47 15.13 -0.18 -7.65
N LEU A 48 15.68 0.97 -7.25
CA LEU A 48 15.52 1.48 -5.89
C LEU A 48 14.05 1.74 -5.55
N LEU A 49 13.28 2.32 -6.47
CA LEU A 49 11.88 2.62 -6.27
C LEU A 49 11.06 1.36 -6.03
N PHE A 50 11.16 0.37 -6.91
CA PHE A 50 10.39 -0.87 -6.78
C PHE A 50 10.87 -1.72 -5.61
N ASP A 51 12.16 -1.76 -5.30
CA ASP A 51 12.67 -2.36 -4.07
C ASP A 51 12.04 -1.72 -2.82
N LYS A 52 11.94 -0.39 -2.78
CA LYS A 52 11.28 0.32 -1.68
C LYS A 52 9.77 0.10 -1.64
N LEU A 53 9.11 -0.06 -2.79
CA LEU A 53 7.68 -0.39 -2.84
C LEU A 53 7.42 -1.79 -2.28
N ARG A 54 8.26 -2.77 -2.63
CA ARG A 54 8.21 -4.14 -2.10
C ARG A 54 8.46 -4.17 -0.60
N GLN A 55 9.49 -3.48 -0.11
CA GLN A 55 9.76 -3.36 1.32
C GLN A 55 8.59 -2.72 2.08
N LEU A 56 7.94 -1.70 1.51
CA LEU A 56 6.77 -1.09 2.11
C LEU A 56 5.58 -2.05 2.15
N ASN A 57 5.35 -2.81 1.08
CA ASN A 57 4.33 -3.84 1.03
C ASN A 57 4.55 -4.90 2.12
N ASP A 58 5.75 -5.44 2.19
CA ASP A 58 6.12 -6.49 3.15
C ASP A 58 6.00 -5.98 4.59
N TYR A 59 6.41 -4.73 4.84
CA TYR A 59 6.22 -4.08 6.13
C TYR A 59 4.74 -3.97 6.52
N CYS A 60 3.87 -3.52 5.60
CA CYS A 60 2.44 -3.43 5.85
C CYS A 60 1.81 -4.81 6.08
N PHE A 61 2.22 -5.80 5.29
CA PHE A 61 1.80 -7.19 5.46
C PHE A 61 2.18 -7.72 6.85
N ASP A 62 3.44 -7.57 7.26
CA ASP A 62 3.94 -7.98 8.57
C ASP A 62 3.22 -7.28 9.73
N GLN A 63 2.97 -5.98 9.57
CA GLN A 63 2.27 -5.20 10.60
C GLN A 63 0.84 -5.69 10.81
N LEU A 64 0.12 -5.99 9.72
CA LEU A 64 -1.23 -6.57 9.80
C LEU A 64 -1.20 -7.99 10.35
N LEU A 65 -0.26 -8.83 9.88
CA LEU A 65 -0.05 -10.19 10.37
C LEU A 65 0.19 -10.23 11.88
N SER A 66 1.08 -9.36 12.38
CA SER A 66 1.39 -9.23 13.80
C SER A 66 0.19 -8.75 14.62
N SER A 67 -0.56 -7.77 14.09
CA SER A 67 -1.73 -7.21 14.79
C SER A 67 -2.88 -8.22 14.88
N GLU A 68 -3.16 -8.94 13.80
CA GLU A 68 -4.14 -10.03 13.77
C GLU A 68 -3.72 -11.21 14.68
N GLY A 69 -2.42 -11.52 14.70
CA GLY A 69 -1.86 -12.49 15.64
C GLY A 69 -2.12 -12.09 17.10
N ARG A 70 -1.95 -10.80 17.44
CA ARG A 70 -2.26 -10.26 18.77
C ARG A 70 -3.74 -10.38 19.11
N LEU A 71 -4.64 -9.98 18.21
CA LEU A 71 -6.08 -10.08 18.42
C LEU A 71 -6.51 -11.54 18.66
N ARG A 72 -5.95 -12.47 17.88
CA ARG A 72 -6.22 -13.89 18.06
C ARG A 72 -5.74 -14.42 19.40
N MET A 73 -4.56 -14.00 19.86
CA MET A 73 -4.06 -14.37 21.19
C MET A 73 -5.02 -13.90 22.30
N LEU A 74 -5.53 -12.67 22.20
CA LEU A 74 -6.51 -12.15 23.16
C LEU A 74 -7.82 -12.94 23.12
N THR A 75 -8.32 -13.26 21.93
CA THR A 75 -9.54 -14.06 21.72
C THR A 75 -9.40 -15.48 22.28
N ALA A 76 -8.23 -16.11 22.08
CA ALA A 76 -7.92 -17.42 22.64
C ALA A 76 -7.82 -17.37 24.16
N GLN A 77 -7.18 -16.33 24.73
CA GLN A 77 -7.10 -16.12 26.17
C GLN A 77 -8.49 -15.98 26.77
N ARG A 78 -9.36 -15.16 26.17
CA ARG A 78 -10.75 -14.98 26.60
C ARG A 78 -11.50 -16.31 26.68
N SER A 79 -11.39 -17.13 25.63
CA SER A 79 -12.05 -18.44 25.57
C SER A 79 -11.58 -19.39 26.68
N VAL A 80 -10.28 -19.37 27.01
CA VAL A 80 -9.71 -20.19 28.09
C VAL A 80 -10.14 -19.67 29.47
N THR A 81 -10.19 -18.35 29.65
CA THR A 81 -10.54 -17.70 30.93
C THR A 81 -12.02 -17.88 31.27
N ASP A 82 -12.91 -17.84 30.27
CA ASP A 82 -14.36 -18.06 30.44
C ASP A 82 -14.64 -19.46 31.01
N GLY A 83 -13.93 -20.47 30.50
CA GLY A 83 -14.01 -21.84 31.01
C GLY A 83 -13.52 -22.07 32.45
N ARG A 84 -12.89 -21.07 33.10
CA ARG A 84 -12.29 -21.19 34.44
C ARG A 84 -13.12 -20.59 35.57
N SER A 85 -14.28 -19.99 35.30
CA SER A 85 -15.32 -19.55 36.26
C SER A 85 -14.88 -18.64 37.44
N ARG A 86 -13.61 -18.24 37.57
CA ARG A 86 -13.07 -17.50 38.74
C ARG A 86 -12.31 -16.21 38.40
N CYS A 87 -12.32 -15.76 37.14
CA CYS A 87 -11.55 -14.60 36.69
C CYS A 87 -12.43 -13.50 36.06
N ALA A 88 -13.47 -13.05 36.76
CA ALA A 88 -14.40 -12.04 36.24
C ALA A 88 -13.69 -10.74 35.79
N SER A 89 -12.75 -10.22 36.59
CA SER A 89 -12.01 -9.00 36.23
C SER A 89 -11.08 -9.16 35.02
N GLU A 90 -10.58 -10.38 34.77
CA GLU A 90 -9.77 -10.66 33.59
C GLU A 90 -10.65 -10.75 32.34
N LEU A 91 -11.86 -11.30 32.48
CA LEU A 91 -12.86 -11.32 31.41
C LEU A 91 -13.31 -9.91 31.05
N ASP A 92 -13.61 -9.06 32.05
CA ASP A 92 -13.98 -7.66 31.81
C ASP A 92 -12.88 -6.92 31.02
N TRP A 93 -11.60 -7.08 31.40
CA TRP A 93 -10.48 -6.48 30.68
C TRP A 93 -10.35 -7.01 29.24
N LEU A 94 -10.54 -8.31 29.02
CA LEU A 94 -10.49 -8.90 27.67
C LEU A 94 -11.67 -8.45 26.80
N ASP A 95 -12.85 -8.28 27.40
CA ASP A 95 -14.06 -7.80 26.73
C ASP A 95 -13.93 -6.32 26.32
N ASP A 96 -13.12 -5.54 27.03
CA ASP A 96 -12.77 -4.17 26.62
C ASP A 96 -11.67 -4.14 25.55
N GLU A 97 -10.62 -4.96 25.67
CA GLU A 97 -9.46 -4.93 24.78
C GLU A 97 -9.73 -5.51 23.39
N ILE A 98 -10.50 -6.60 23.29
CA ILE A 98 -10.72 -7.29 22.01
C ILE A 98 -11.37 -6.36 20.98
N PRO A 99 -12.49 -5.67 21.27
CA PRO A 99 -13.09 -4.71 20.35
C PRO A 99 -12.14 -3.56 19.99
N MET A 100 -11.36 -3.07 20.95
CA MET A 100 -10.36 -2.02 20.66
C MET A 100 -9.30 -2.50 19.65
N TRP A 101 -8.87 -3.76 19.74
CA TRP A 101 -7.93 -4.34 18.78
C TRP A 101 -8.56 -4.62 17.43
N GLU A 102 -9.83 -5.05 17.38
CA GLU A 102 -10.60 -5.17 16.14
C GLU A 102 -10.66 -3.83 15.39
N ASP A 103 -11.09 -2.76 16.07
CA ASP A 103 -11.15 -1.41 15.50
C ASP A 103 -9.76 -0.89 15.08
N ASN A 104 -8.73 -1.14 15.89
CA ASN A 104 -7.36 -0.74 15.57
C ASN A 104 -6.88 -1.40 14.28
N ILE A 105 -7.14 -2.69 14.09
CA ILE A 105 -6.75 -3.41 12.88
C ILE A 105 -7.55 -2.92 11.67
N GLU A 106 -8.88 -2.85 11.80
CA GLU A 106 -9.78 -2.50 10.69
C GLU A 106 -9.66 -1.04 10.25
N VAL A 107 -9.35 -0.12 11.15
CA VAL A 107 -9.27 1.30 10.80
C VAL A 107 -7.82 1.77 10.76
N ILE A 108 -7.11 1.65 11.88
CA ILE A 108 -5.78 2.26 12.02
C ILE A 108 -4.73 1.48 11.21
N GLY A 109 -4.77 0.15 11.21
CA GLY A 109 -3.85 -0.70 10.45
C GLY A 109 -3.93 -0.38 8.95
N ARG A 110 -5.13 -0.48 8.37
CA ARG A 110 -5.35 -0.20 6.94
C ARG A 110 -5.03 1.25 6.59
N ALA A 111 -5.48 2.22 7.39
CA ALA A 111 -5.19 3.63 7.14
C ALA A 111 -3.69 3.94 7.21
N THR A 112 -2.95 3.33 8.15
CA THR A 112 -1.51 3.50 8.27
C THR A 112 -0.78 3.03 7.01
N SER A 113 -1.13 1.86 6.47
CA SER A 113 -0.58 1.37 5.21
C SER A 113 -0.79 2.37 4.06
N ILE A 114 -1.99 2.98 3.99
CA ILE A 114 -2.33 3.98 2.97
C ILE A 114 -1.55 5.29 3.17
N VAL A 115 -1.39 5.75 4.41
CA VAL A 115 -0.61 6.95 4.73
C VAL A 115 0.87 6.77 4.33
N LEU A 116 1.44 5.60 4.62
CA LEU A 116 2.79 5.27 4.21
C LEU A 116 2.91 5.20 2.69
N LEU A 117 1.94 4.60 2.01
CA LEU A 117 1.92 4.54 0.54
C LEU A 117 1.77 5.93 -0.10
N CYS A 118 0.95 6.82 0.46
CA CYS A 118 0.90 8.23 0.05
C CYS A 118 2.27 8.90 0.12
N SER A 119 2.97 8.68 1.24
CA SER A 119 4.30 9.25 1.48
C SER A 119 5.32 8.67 0.50
N PHE A 120 5.23 7.37 0.20
CA PHE A 120 6.03 6.70 -0.81
C PHE A 120 5.80 7.31 -2.19
N VAL A 121 4.55 7.48 -2.64
CA VAL A 121 4.24 8.05 -3.97
C VAL A 121 4.83 9.45 -4.12
N GLU A 122 4.70 10.29 -3.10
CA GLU A 122 5.27 11.62 -3.11
C GLU A 122 6.80 11.59 -3.20
N TRP A 123 7.46 10.75 -2.39
CA TRP A 123 8.90 10.55 -2.44
C TRP A 123 9.39 10.03 -3.80
N ALA A 124 8.74 8.98 -4.30
CA ALA A 124 9.10 8.29 -5.52
C ALA A 124 8.92 9.18 -6.75
N LEU A 125 7.82 9.93 -6.85
CA LEU A 125 7.64 10.92 -7.91
C LEU A 125 8.70 12.03 -7.81
N LYS A 126 9.08 12.48 -6.61
CA LYS A 126 10.12 13.51 -6.43
C LYS A 126 11.50 12.99 -6.84
N LEU A 127 11.77 11.72 -6.58
CA LEU A 127 12.99 11.05 -6.97
C LEU A 127 13.08 10.97 -8.51
N VAL A 128 12.08 10.39 -9.16
CA VAL A 128 12.02 10.22 -10.62
C VAL A 128 12.02 11.58 -11.34
N THR A 129 11.27 12.56 -10.82
CA THR A 129 11.26 13.92 -11.40
C THR A 129 12.64 14.57 -11.35
N ARG A 130 13.36 14.42 -10.25
CA ARG A 130 14.71 14.99 -10.13
C ARG A 130 15.69 14.32 -11.07
N GLU A 131 15.60 13.01 -11.22
CA GLU A 131 16.44 12.23 -12.13
C GLU A 131 16.21 12.66 -13.60
N LEU A 132 14.95 12.72 -14.02
CA LEU A 132 14.57 12.96 -15.42
C LEU A 132 14.46 14.44 -15.81
N CYS A 133 14.32 15.36 -14.86
CA CYS A 133 14.18 16.79 -15.16
C CYS A 133 15.29 17.65 -14.53
N GLY A 134 16.17 17.07 -13.71
CA GLY A 134 17.22 17.77 -12.95
C GLY A 134 16.71 18.60 -11.75
N ALA A 135 15.41 18.86 -11.64
CA ALA A 135 14.82 19.65 -10.56
C ALA A 135 13.38 19.24 -10.24
N ILE A 136 12.96 19.42 -8.99
CA ILE A 136 11.57 19.23 -8.58
C ILE A 136 10.81 20.56 -8.80
N PRO A 137 9.71 20.56 -9.57
CA PRO A 137 8.96 21.77 -9.86
C PRO A 137 8.31 22.33 -8.59
N ARG A 138 8.25 23.66 -8.48
CA ARG A 138 7.33 24.30 -7.56
C ARG A 138 5.95 24.31 -8.18
N LYS A 139 4.97 23.76 -7.48
CA LYS A 139 3.57 23.83 -7.87
C LYS A 139 3.11 25.29 -8.02
N ARG A 140 2.62 25.63 -9.21
CA ARG A 140 2.13 26.99 -9.53
C ARG A 140 0.61 27.09 -9.48
N ASP A 141 -0.07 26.02 -9.88
CA ASP A 141 -1.53 25.95 -9.90
C ASP A 141 -2.05 25.26 -8.65
N ARG A 142 -2.97 25.90 -7.93
CA ARG A 142 -3.61 25.35 -6.73
C ARG A 142 -4.78 24.41 -7.05
N SER A 143 -5.30 24.44 -8.27
CA SER A 143 -6.45 23.61 -8.69
C SER A 143 -6.08 22.14 -8.89
N MET A 144 -4.82 21.85 -9.18
CA MET A 144 -4.30 20.51 -9.45
C MET A 144 -3.74 19.87 -8.17
N SER A 145 -3.83 18.55 -8.00
CA SER A 145 -3.15 17.88 -6.90
C SER A 145 -1.62 17.87 -7.10
N ASP A 146 -0.85 17.67 -6.03
CA ASP A 146 0.63 17.59 -6.15
C ASP A 146 1.05 16.39 -7.02
N PHE A 147 0.30 15.29 -6.93
CA PHE A 147 0.49 14.10 -7.75
C PHE A 147 0.33 14.40 -9.24
N GLU A 148 -0.81 14.98 -9.62
CA GLU A 148 -1.09 15.36 -11.01
C GLU A 148 -0.09 16.41 -11.51
N SER A 149 0.28 17.37 -10.67
CA SER A 149 1.26 18.40 -11.02
C SER A 149 2.62 17.80 -11.36
N MET A 150 3.03 16.73 -10.68
CA MET A 150 4.29 16.03 -10.95
C MET A 150 4.20 15.17 -12.21
N LEU A 151 3.10 14.44 -12.41
CA LEU A 151 2.87 13.71 -13.65
C LEU A 151 2.84 14.64 -14.87
N HIS A 152 2.16 15.78 -14.76
CA HIS A 152 2.15 16.81 -15.81
C HIS A 152 3.57 17.35 -16.06
N HIS A 153 4.35 17.60 -15.02
CA HIS A 153 5.72 18.07 -15.18
C HIS A 153 6.59 17.04 -15.91
N LEU A 154 6.50 15.76 -15.56
CA LEU A 154 7.19 14.65 -16.24
C LEU A 154 6.80 14.57 -17.73
N ARG A 155 5.52 14.68 -18.07
CA ARG A 155 5.06 14.71 -19.47
C ARG A 155 5.71 15.83 -20.27
N HIS A 156 5.67 17.05 -19.73
CA HIS A 156 6.06 18.25 -20.48
C HIS A 156 7.56 18.56 -20.47
N ASN A 157 8.28 18.23 -19.39
CA ASN A 157 9.67 18.66 -19.22
C ASN A 157 10.67 17.52 -19.45
N ALA A 158 10.31 16.28 -19.10
CA ALA A 158 11.10 15.11 -19.48
C ALA A 158 10.72 14.55 -20.86
N GLY A 159 9.66 15.09 -21.49
CA GLY A 159 9.19 14.66 -22.81
C GLY A 159 8.56 13.27 -22.81
N LEU A 160 8.02 12.82 -21.67
CA LEU A 160 7.45 11.48 -21.53
C LEU A 160 6.02 11.41 -22.08
N ASN A 161 5.74 10.40 -22.90
CA ASN A 161 4.37 10.09 -23.32
C ASN A 161 3.67 9.17 -22.30
N LEU A 162 3.31 9.72 -21.13
CA LEU A 162 2.70 8.94 -20.04
C LEU A 162 1.23 8.63 -20.34
N SER A 163 0.95 7.38 -20.69
CA SER A 163 -0.40 6.80 -20.83
C SER A 163 -0.82 6.02 -19.57
N VAL A 164 -0.81 6.70 -18.43
CA VAL A 164 -1.30 6.11 -17.17
C VAL A 164 -2.81 5.91 -17.26
N ASP A 165 -3.30 4.73 -16.89
CA ASP A 165 -4.73 4.44 -16.90
C ASP A 165 -5.50 5.24 -15.85
N GLU A 166 -6.71 5.68 -16.20
CA GLU A 166 -7.54 6.50 -15.34
C GLU A 166 -7.94 5.79 -14.04
N ALA A 167 -8.01 4.45 -14.03
CA ALA A 167 -8.35 3.68 -12.85
C ALA A 167 -7.23 3.71 -11.79
N SER A 168 -5.96 3.62 -12.20
CA SER A 168 -4.81 3.79 -11.31
C SER A 168 -4.75 5.21 -10.73
N VAL A 169 -4.98 6.23 -11.56
CA VAL A 169 -5.06 7.63 -11.11
C VAL A 169 -6.21 7.82 -10.12
N GLY A 170 -7.40 7.29 -10.43
CA GLY A 170 -8.57 7.31 -9.55
C GLY A 170 -8.30 6.65 -8.20
N THR A 171 -7.61 5.52 -8.20
CA THR A 171 -7.18 4.82 -6.98
C THR A 171 -6.25 5.69 -6.13
N VAL A 172 -5.28 6.38 -6.75
CA VAL A 172 -4.41 7.32 -6.03
C VAL A 172 -5.19 8.47 -5.40
N HIS A 173 -6.18 9.02 -6.11
CA HIS A 173 -7.05 10.04 -5.53
C HIS A 173 -7.88 9.52 -4.36
N ALA A 174 -8.41 8.30 -4.47
CA ALA A 174 -9.18 7.65 -3.41
C ALA A 174 -8.34 7.47 -2.14
N PHE A 175 -7.13 6.89 -2.24
CA PHE A 175 -6.31 6.66 -1.05
C PHE A 175 -5.70 7.97 -0.49
N ARG A 176 -5.56 9.03 -1.30
CA ARG A 176 -5.24 10.38 -0.80
C ARG A 176 -6.37 10.97 0.02
N ALA A 177 -7.62 10.72 -0.34
CA ALA A 177 -8.78 11.13 0.45
C ALA A 177 -8.78 10.44 1.81
N ILE A 178 -8.48 9.13 1.85
CA ILE A 178 -8.28 8.34 3.08
C ILE A 178 -7.21 8.97 3.97
N ARG A 179 -6.04 9.30 3.42
CA ARG A 179 -4.98 9.98 4.18
C ARG A 179 -5.46 11.31 4.77
N ASN A 180 -6.26 12.07 4.04
CA ASN A 180 -6.78 13.35 4.52
C ASN A 180 -7.80 13.15 5.65
N SER A 181 -8.75 12.23 5.51
CA SER A 181 -9.72 11.91 6.56
C SER A 181 -9.01 11.43 7.82
N PHE A 182 -8.00 10.57 7.69
CA PHE A 182 -7.14 10.14 8.80
C PHE A 182 -6.43 11.33 9.48
N ALA A 183 -5.79 12.20 8.71
CA ALA A 183 -5.06 13.36 9.24
C ALA A 183 -5.97 14.39 9.93
N HIS A 184 -7.24 14.47 9.55
CA HIS A 184 -8.24 15.36 10.13
C HIS A 184 -9.08 14.72 11.24
N GLY A 185 -8.89 13.42 11.52
CA GLY A 185 -9.67 12.69 12.53
C GLY A 185 -11.13 12.45 12.14
N ASP A 186 -11.45 12.43 10.85
CA ASP A 186 -12.80 12.12 10.34
C ASP A 186 -12.98 10.60 10.24
N TRP A 187 -13.17 9.96 11.41
CA TRP A 187 -13.19 8.50 11.55
C TRP A 187 -14.36 7.82 10.83
N ALA A 188 -15.52 8.47 10.76
CA ALA A 188 -16.70 7.91 10.10
C ALA A 188 -16.49 7.83 8.58
N THR A 189 -16.09 8.94 7.95
CA THR A 189 -15.74 8.97 6.53
C THR A 189 -14.56 8.05 6.22
N LEU A 190 -13.57 7.97 7.12
CA LEU A 190 -12.40 7.11 6.94
C LEU A 190 -12.82 5.63 6.81
N ALA A 191 -13.68 5.13 7.71
CA ALA A 191 -14.12 3.73 7.68
C ALA A 191 -14.84 3.40 6.35
N GLU A 192 -15.77 4.26 5.92
CA GLU A 192 -16.48 4.09 4.63
C GLU A 192 -15.52 4.07 3.43
N GLN A 193 -14.50 4.95 3.43
CA GLN A 193 -13.52 5.01 2.37
C GLN A 193 -12.59 3.79 2.35
N LEU A 194 -12.21 3.28 3.53
CA LEU A 194 -11.39 2.08 3.64
C LEU A 194 -12.12 0.90 3.00
N ASP A 195 -13.41 0.71 3.26
CA ASP A 195 -14.19 -0.40 2.70
C ASP A 195 -14.36 -0.33 1.18
N ALA A 196 -14.25 0.86 0.59
CA ALA A 196 -14.33 1.04 -0.86
C ALA A 196 -13.06 0.64 -1.61
N VAL A 197 -11.92 0.46 -0.93
CA VAL A 197 -10.61 0.23 -1.58
C VAL A 197 -9.79 -0.83 -0.85
N SER A 198 -9.30 -1.84 -1.59
CA SER A 198 -8.36 -2.82 -1.05
C SER A 198 -6.92 -2.30 -1.04
N LEU A 199 -6.11 -2.74 -0.06
CA LEU A 199 -4.70 -2.37 -0.01
C LEU A 199 -3.95 -2.87 -1.26
N ARG A 200 -4.26 -4.08 -1.74
CA ARG A 200 -3.70 -4.61 -2.99
C ARG A 200 -3.91 -3.64 -4.17
N THR A 201 -5.15 -3.18 -4.36
CA THR A 201 -5.48 -2.24 -5.44
C THR A 201 -4.66 -0.95 -5.32
N CYS A 202 -4.45 -0.44 -4.11
CA CYS A 202 -3.59 0.72 -3.88
C CYS A 202 -2.13 0.48 -4.32
N PHE A 203 -1.51 -0.62 -3.86
CA PHE A 203 -0.13 -0.96 -4.21
C PHE A 203 0.03 -1.21 -5.72
N GLU A 204 -0.91 -1.94 -6.32
CA GLU A 204 -0.91 -2.25 -7.74
C GLU A 204 -1.06 -0.99 -8.60
N ALA A 205 -1.97 -0.07 -8.24
CA ALA A 205 -2.10 1.22 -8.93
C ALA A 205 -0.79 2.01 -8.90
N VAL A 206 -0.12 2.06 -7.74
CA VAL A 206 1.19 2.72 -7.60
C VAL A 206 2.25 2.04 -8.46
N ALA A 207 2.31 0.69 -8.45
CA ALA A 207 3.24 -0.06 -9.27
C ALA A 207 3.03 0.21 -10.77
N ARG A 208 1.78 0.18 -11.24
CA ARG A 208 1.41 0.46 -12.64
C ARG A 208 1.79 1.88 -13.08
N ILE A 209 1.56 2.88 -12.22
CA ILE A 209 1.96 4.27 -12.50
C ILE A 209 3.47 4.34 -12.72
N PHE A 210 4.28 3.77 -11.83
CA PHE A 210 5.73 3.83 -11.95
C PHE A 210 6.27 2.95 -13.07
N GLN A 211 5.63 1.83 -13.39
CA GLN A 211 5.94 1.02 -14.55
C GLN A 211 5.71 1.83 -15.83
N CYS A 212 4.56 2.51 -15.96
CA CYS A 212 4.28 3.38 -17.10
C CYS A 212 5.33 4.51 -17.24
N ILE A 213 5.80 5.06 -16.11
CA ILE A 213 6.87 6.07 -16.11
C ILE A 213 8.20 5.47 -16.57
N GLU A 214 8.59 4.27 -16.11
CA GLU A 214 9.79 3.57 -16.56
C GLU A 214 9.74 3.27 -18.06
N GLU A 215 8.62 2.71 -18.53
CA GLU A 215 8.41 2.36 -19.93
C GLU A 215 8.51 3.60 -20.83
N SER A 216 7.89 4.70 -20.41
CA SER A 216 7.92 5.96 -21.15
C SER A 216 9.30 6.61 -21.12
N ALA A 217 10.01 6.55 -19.99
CA ALA A 217 11.38 7.05 -19.87
C ALA A 217 12.32 6.30 -20.83
N TRP A 218 12.17 4.99 -20.95
CA TRP A 218 12.97 4.20 -21.89
C TRP A 218 12.69 4.53 -23.36
N GLN A 219 11.44 4.81 -23.72
CA GLN A 219 11.05 5.19 -25.09
C GLN A 219 11.41 6.64 -25.45
N SER A 220 11.95 7.38 -24.49
CA SER A 220 12.34 8.79 -24.64
C SER A 220 13.87 8.91 -24.78
N PRO A 221 14.43 10.13 -25.01
CA PRO A 221 15.87 10.33 -25.15
C PRO A 221 16.73 9.80 -23.99
N TRP A 222 16.11 9.54 -22.83
CA TRP A 222 16.76 8.95 -21.65
C TRP A 222 17.15 7.47 -21.82
N GLY A 223 16.44 6.71 -22.66
CA GLY A 223 16.79 5.32 -22.96
C GLY A 223 18.15 5.19 -23.63
N GLU A 224 18.51 6.13 -24.52
CA GLU A 224 19.78 6.14 -25.25
C GLU A 224 20.99 6.51 -24.38
N LEU A 225 20.77 7.24 -23.28
CA LEU A 225 21.82 7.65 -22.33
C LEU A 225 22.16 6.56 -21.31
N SER A 226 21.29 5.55 -21.17
CA SER A 226 21.36 4.51 -20.13
C SER A 226 21.84 3.15 -20.66
N SER A 227 22.14 3.06 -21.96
CA SER A 227 22.65 1.88 -22.68
C SER A 227 24.11 2.02 -23.06
#